data_AF-A0A7J4E627-F1
#
_entry.id   AF-A0A7J4E627-F1
#
_cell.length_a   1.000
_cell.length_b   1.000
_cell.length_c   1.000
_cell.angle_alpha   90.00
_cell.angle_beta   90.00
_cell.angle_gamma   90.00
#
_symmetry.space_group_name_H-M   'P 1'
#
loop_
_entity.id
_entity.type
_entity.pdbx_description
1 polymer ?
#
loop_
_entity_poly.entity_id
_entity_poly.type
_entity_poly.pdbx_seq_one_letter_code
_entity_poly.pdbx_strand_id
1 'polypeptide(L)'
;MHTIDRKLIEMLRILSEQNEPVGARFIAKKLSERGYRLDERTIRYHLRILDERGLTKNLGYEGRIITDKGLEEVKNALVTERVGFIITKIEALIFKMDFNVDKAKGQVVVNLATLKKDNFKKAFQIMKRVILA
;
A
#
# COMPACT_ATOMS: atom_id res chain seq x y z
N MET A 1 1.71 -14.16 -4.22
CA MET A 1 1.18 -13.28 -3.15
C MET A 1 -0.20 -12.84 -3.60
N HIS A 2 -1.26 -13.38 -3.00
CA HIS A 2 -2.64 -13.12 -3.45
C HIS A 2 -2.99 -11.67 -3.16
N THR A 3 -3.00 -10.83 -4.19
CA THR A 3 -3.55 -9.47 -4.13
C THR A 3 -5.00 -9.57 -3.68
N ILE A 4 -5.31 -9.14 -2.46
CA ILE A 4 -6.70 -8.98 -2.04
C ILE A 4 -7.33 -7.97 -3.00
N ASP A 5 -8.52 -8.30 -3.54
CA ASP A 5 -9.26 -7.43 -4.45
C ASP A 5 -9.39 -6.02 -3.84
N ARG A 6 -9.09 -4.97 -4.61
CA ARG A 6 -9.16 -3.57 -4.16
C ARG A 6 -10.49 -3.25 -3.47
N LYS A 7 -11.59 -3.87 -3.94
CA LYS A 7 -12.92 -3.71 -3.34
C LYS A 7 -12.98 -4.19 -1.88
N LEU A 8 -12.30 -5.29 -1.57
CA LEU A 8 -12.23 -5.84 -0.21
C LEU A 8 -11.38 -4.97 0.71
N ILE A 9 -10.26 -4.45 0.20
CA ILE A 9 -9.43 -3.48 0.96
C ILE A 9 -10.24 -2.22 1.27
N GLU A 10 -11.03 -1.72 0.32
CA GLU A 10 -11.88 -0.54 0.57
C GLU A 10 -13.00 -0.82 1.58
N MET A 11 -13.59 -2.03 1.59
CA MET A 11 -14.52 -2.43 2.66
C MET A 11 -13.84 -2.42 4.03
N LEU A 12 -12.62 -2.95 4.14
CA LEU A 12 -11.86 -2.92 5.39
C LEU A 12 -11.52 -1.47 5.81
N ARG A 13 -11.16 -0.59 4.87
CA ARG A 13 -10.93 0.83 5.16
C ARG A 13 -12.18 1.50 5.72
N ILE A 14 -13.34 1.30 5.09
CA ILE A 14 -14.61 1.84 5.60
C ILE A 14 -14.87 1.39 7.03
N LEU A 15 -14.68 0.09 7.32
CA LEU A 15 -14.84 -0.46 8.66
C LEU A 15 -13.83 0.11 9.67
N SER A 16 -12.58 0.35 9.25
CA SER A 16 -11.53 0.94 10.10
C SER A 16 -11.80 2.38 10.53
N GLU A 17 -12.67 3.08 9.80
CA GLU A 17 -13.06 4.47 10.10
C GLU A 17 -14.27 4.56 11.02
N GLN A 18 -14.89 3.44 11.40
CA GLN A 18 -16.06 3.42 12.27
C GLN A 18 -15.70 2.99 13.68
N ASN A 19 -16.30 3.66 14.67
CA ASN A 19 -16.20 3.30 16.08
C ASN A 19 -17.31 2.32 16.52
N GLU A 20 -18.30 2.09 15.65
CA GLU A 20 -19.46 1.24 15.91
C GLU A 20 -19.61 0.16 14.83
N PRO A 21 -20.25 -0.98 15.14
CA PRO A 21 -20.54 -2.00 14.16
C PRO A 21 -21.42 -1.43 13.02
N VAL A 22 -21.08 -1.75 11.77
CA VAL A 22 -21.84 -1.26 10.60
C VAL A 22 -22.32 -2.38 9.68
N GLY A 23 -23.51 -2.16 9.11
CA GLY A 23 -24.17 -3.09 8.20
C GLY A 23 -23.81 -2.89 6.72
N ALA A 24 -24.19 -3.86 5.90
CA ALA A 24 -23.93 -3.86 4.45
C ALA A 24 -24.49 -2.64 3.71
N ARG A 25 -25.64 -2.10 4.15
CA ARG A 25 -26.26 -0.89 3.58
C ARG A 25 -25.38 0.35 3.74
N PHE A 26 -24.81 0.54 4.93
CA PHE A 26 -23.89 1.65 5.20
C PHE A 26 -22.63 1.52 4.34
N ILE A 27 -22.05 0.32 4.32
CA ILE A 27 -20.85 0.02 3.53
C ILE A 27 -21.13 0.24 2.03
N ALA A 28 -22.30 -0.14 1.52
CA ALA A 28 -22.70 0.10 0.12
C ALA A 28 -22.70 1.57 -0.25
N LYS A 29 -23.29 2.41 0.62
CA LYS A 29 -23.31 3.86 0.44
C LYS A 29 -21.89 4.43 0.39
N LYS A 30 -21.04 4.05 1.34
CA LYS A 30 -19.64 4.51 1.41
C LYS A 30 -18.78 4.04 0.25
N LEU A 31 -18.96 2.80 -0.21
CA LEU A 31 -18.29 2.28 -1.40
C LEU A 31 -18.70 3.05 -2.65
N SER A 32 -19.98 3.38 -2.80
CA SER A 32 -20.47 4.17 -3.94
C SER A 32 -19.88 5.59 -3.95
N GLU A 33 -19.78 6.24 -2.78
CA GLU A 33 -19.07 7.53 -2.60
C GLU A 33 -17.59 7.45 -3.04
N ARG A 34 -16.98 6.26 -2.96
CA ARG A 34 -15.60 5.96 -3.39
C ARG A 34 -15.50 5.40 -4.81
N GLY A 35 -16.59 5.40 -5.58
CA GLY A 35 -16.60 4.96 -6.99
C GLY A 35 -16.87 3.45 -7.19
N TYR A 36 -17.18 2.70 -6.13
CA TYR A 36 -17.50 1.27 -6.20
C TYR A 36 -19.02 1.06 -6.13
N ARG A 37 -19.65 0.78 -7.27
CA ARG A 37 -21.08 0.46 -7.33
C ARG A 37 -21.30 -1.03 -7.13
N LEU A 38 -21.71 -1.42 -5.92
CA LEU A 38 -22.06 -2.79 -5.55
C LEU A 38 -23.39 -2.79 -4.80
N ASP A 39 -24.24 -3.78 -5.07
CA ASP A 39 -25.45 -4.00 -4.27
C ASP A 39 -25.12 -4.60 -2.89
N GLU A 40 -26.08 -4.51 -1.96
CA GLU A 40 -25.88 -5.02 -0.60
C GLU A 40 -25.69 -6.54 -0.52
N ARG A 41 -26.23 -7.31 -1.49
CA ARG A 41 -26.09 -8.78 -1.49
C ARG A 41 -24.65 -9.17 -1.80
N THR A 42 -24.06 -8.54 -2.81
CA THR A 42 -22.65 -8.68 -3.18
C THR A 42 -21.74 -8.23 -2.03
N ILE A 43 -22.08 -7.14 -1.35
CA ILE A 43 -21.33 -6.69 -0.18
C ILE A 43 -21.42 -7.70 0.96
N ARG A 44 -22.61 -8.23 1.27
CA ARG A 44 -22.77 -9.29 2.30
C ARG A 44 -21.93 -10.52 1.97
N TYR A 45 -21.85 -10.91 0.69
CA TYR A 45 -21.00 -12.01 0.24
C TYR A 45 -19.52 -11.72 0.51
N HIS A 46 -19.02 -10.55 0.12
CA HIS A 46 -17.63 -10.16 0.38
C HIS A 46 -17.30 -10.06 1.87
N LEU A 47 -18.23 -9.53 2.67
CA LEU A 47 -18.04 -9.44 4.11
C LEU A 47 -17.98 -10.83 4.77
N ARG A 48 -18.71 -11.83 4.26
CA ARG A 48 -18.56 -13.23 4.73
C ARG A 48 -17.15 -13.77 4.45
N ILE A 49 -16.58 -13.47 3.28
CA ILE A 49 -15.20 -13.87 2.96
C ILE A 49 -14.20 -13.18 3.91
N LEU A 50 -14.43 -11.92 4.26
CA LEU A 50 -13.60 -11.20 5.24
C LEU A 50 -13.75 -11.78 6.65
N ASP A 51 -14.96 -12.19 7.04
CA ASP A 51 -15.24 -12.89 8.29
C ASP A 51 -14.49 -14.24 8.34
N GLU A 52 -14.57 -15.05 7.28
CA GLU A 52 -13.88 -16.34 7.13
C GLU A 52 -12.35 -16.22 7.20
N ARG A 53 -11.79 -15.07 6.75
CA ARG A 53 -10.36 -14.77 6.83
C ARG A 53 -9.92 -14.19 8.17
N GLY A 54 -10.87 -13.93 9.07
CA GLY A 54 -10.66 -13.29 10.37
C GLY A 54 -10.27 -11.82 10.28
N LEU A 55 -10.59 -11.15 9.16
CA LEU A 55 -10.31 -9.72 8.94
C LEU A 55 -11.44 -8.84 9.47
N THR A 56 -12.65 -9.40 9.58
CA THR A 56 -13.82 -8.77 10.18
C THR A 56 -14.50 -9.73 11.16
N LYS A 57 -15.32 -9.17 12.06
CA LYS A 57 -16.15 -9.95 12.99
C LYS A 57 -17.60 -9.52 12.84
N ASN A 58 -18.47 -10.51 12.59
CA ASN A 58 -19.91 -10.32 12.53
C ASN A 58 -20.51 -10.36 13.95
N LEU A 59 -21.24 -9.30 14.30
CA LEU A 59 -21.96 -9.14 15.58
C LEU A 59 -23.49 -9.28 15.41
N GLY A 60 -23.93 -9.90 14.31
CA GLY A 60 -25.35 -10.16 14.06
C GLY A 60 -26.07 -8.90 13.61
N TYR A 61 -27.09 -8.47 14.36
CA TYR A 61 -27.93 -7.33 14.00
C TYR A 61 -27.17 -6.00 14.02
N GLU A 62 -26.18 -5.86 14.91
CA GLU A 62 -25.38 -4.63 15.02
C GLU A 62 -24.51 -4.42 13.78
N GLY A 63 -24.12 -5.50 13.09
CA GLY A 63 -23.33 -5.44 11.87
C GLY A 63 -21.94 -6.03 12.07
N ARG A 64 -20.91 -5.34 11.55
CA ARG A 64 -19.53 -5.82 11.56
C ARG A 64 -18.56 -4.80 12.09
N ILE A 65 -17.52 -5.32 12.75
CA ILE A 65 -16.33 -4.58 13.14
C ILE A 65 -15.10 -5.15 12.41
N ILE A 66 -14.09 -4.32 12.22
CA ILE A 66 -12.77 -4.77 11.77
C ILE A 66 -12.01 -5.41 12.93
N THR A 67 -11.16 -6.39 12.64
CA THR A 67 -10.24 -6.98 13.62
C THR A 67 -8.85 -6.34 13.52
N ASP A 68 -7.98 -6.57 14.50
CA ASP A 68 -6.57 -6.13 14.43
C ASP A 68 -5.86 -6.68 13.19
N LYS A 69 -6.16 -7.92 12.81
CA LYS A 69 -5.65 -8.54 11.58
C LYS A 69 -6.15 -7.80 10.34
N GLY A 70 -7.42 -7.37 10.33
CA GLY A 70 -7.98 -6.53 9.27
C GLY A 70 -7.30 -5.17 9.18
N LEU A 71 -6.98 -4.53 10.31
CA LEU A 71 -6.27 -3.25 10.36
C LEU A 71 -4.84 -3.36 9.79
N GLU A 72 -4.10 -4.41 10.16
CA GLU A 72 -2.78 -4.66 9.59
C GLU A 72 -2.85 -4.93 8.08
N GLU A 73 -3.90 -5.60 7.60
CA GLU A 73 -4.10 -5.81 6.16
C GLU A 73 -4.31 -4.49 5.40
N VAL A 74 -5.10 -3.56 5.96
CA VAL A 74 -5.30 -2.22 5.39
C VAL A 74 -3.97 -1.47 5.28
N LYS A 75 -3.15 -1.52 6.34
CA LYS A 75 -1.83 -0.89 6.40
C LYS A 75 -0.87 -1.49 5.38
N ASN A 76 -0.84 -2.82 5.23
CA ASN A 76 0.00 -3.51 4.25
C ASN A 76 -0.40 -3.17 2.81
N ALA A 77 -1.70 -3.08 2.54
CA ALA A 77 -2.20 -2.65 1.23
C ALA A 77 -1.79 -1.21 0.89
N LEU A 78 -1.88 -0.29 1.86
CA LEU A 78 -1.42 1.11 1.71
C LEU A 78 0.08 1.21 1.39
N VAL A 79 0.91 0.42 2.07
CA VAL A 79 2.36 0.38 1.81
C VAL A 79 2.63 -0.10 0.39
N THR A 80 1.95 -1.16 -0.04
CA THR A 80 2.11 -1.73 -1.39
C THR A 80 1.72 -0.71 -2.47
N GLU A 81 0.59 -0.01 -2.32
CA GLU A 81 0.17 1.05 -3.25
C GLU A 81 1.18 2.20 -3.33
N ARG A 82 1.69 2.68 -2.18
CA ARG A 82 2.71 3.73 -2.13
C ARG A 82 4.01 3.30 -2.81
N VAL A 83 4.48 2.07 -2.53
CA VAL A 83 5.72 1.55 -3.13
C VAL A 83 5.57 1.46 -4.65
N GLY A 84 4.43 0.95 -5.14
CA GLY A 84 4.14 0.92 -6.57
C GLY A 84 4.21 2.32 -7.21
N PHE A 85 3.57 3.31 -6.60
CA PHE A 85 3.63 4.69 -7.10
C PHE A 85 5.07 5.27 -7.12
N ILE A 86 5.86 5.01 -6.08
CA ILE A 86 7.26 5.46 -6.01
C ILE A 86 8.10 4.80 -7.11
N ILE A 87 7.92 3.50 -7.34
CA ILE A 87 8.62 2.76 -8.40
C ILE A 87 8.32 3.38 -9.76
N THR A 88 7.03 3.59 -10.10
CA THR A 88 6.65 4.23 -11.38
C THR A 88 7.27 5.61 -11.54
N LYS A 89 7.37 6.39 -10.46
CA LYS A 89 8.03 7.70 -10.49
C LYS A 89 9.54 7.58 -10.74
N ILE A 90 10.20 6.60 -10.11
CA ILE A 90 11.62 6.31 -10.32
C ILE A 90 11.85 5.88 -11.78
N GLU A 91 11.04 4.98 -12.31
CA GLU A 91 11.12 4.54 -13.72
C GLU A 91 10.97 5.72 -14.68
N ALA A 92 9.96 6.57 -14.46
CA ALA A 92 9.75 7.77 -15.29
C ALA A 92 10.93 8.75 -15.23
N LEU A 93 11.66 8.81 -14.11
CA LEU A 93 12.89 9.59 -13.98
C LEU A 93 14.05 8.93 -14.72
N ILE A 94 14.20 7.60 -14.62
CA ILE A 94 15.22 6.83 -15.34
C ILE A 94 15.05 7.00 -16.86
N PHE A 95 13.81 6.94 -17.38
CA PHE A 95 13.53 7.14 -18.80
C PHE A 95 13.90 8.54 -19.33
N LYS A 96 14.11 9.53 -18.46
CA LYS A 96 14.56 10.88 -18.83
C LYS A 96 16.08 11.04 -18.81
N MET A 97 16.83 10.02 -18.40
CA MET A 97 18.29 10.05 -18.46
C MET A 97 18.77 9.88 -19.91
N ASP A 98 19.85 10.56 -20.27
CA ASP A 98 20.47 10.49 -21.61
C ASP A 98 22.00 10.35 -21.55
N PHE A 99 22.52 9.89 -20.40
CA PHE A 99 23.94 9.80 -20.14
C PHE A 99 24.67 8.89 -21.13
N ASN A 100 25.62 9.47 -21.85
CA ASN A 100 26.54 8.78 -22.73
C ASN A 100 27.84 8.48 -21.98
N VAL A 101 28.15 7.19 -21.82
CA VAL A 101 29.33 6.71 -21.08
C VAL A 101 30.64 7.14 -21.76
N ASP A 102 30.74 7.05 -23.08
CA ASP A 102 31.96 7.38 -23.84
C ASP A 102 32.31 8.87 -23.75
N LYS A 103 31.29 9.73 -23.73
CA LYS A 103 31.43 11.19 -23.65
C LYS A 103 31.42 11.71 -22.21
N ALA A 104 31.12 10.85 -21.24
CA ALA A 104 30.86 11.20 -19.85
C ALA A 104 29.92 12.41 -19.70
N LYS A 105 28.88 12.47 -20.54
CA LYS A 105 27.96 13.62 -20.66
C LYS A 105 26.52 13.16 -20.78
N GLY A 106 25.62 13.97 -20.20
CA GLY A 106 24.18 13.75 -20.21
C GLY A 106 23.61 13.83 -18.79
N GLN A 107 22.29 13.78 -18.71
CA GLN A 107 21.51 13.82 -17.49
C GLN A 107 21.43 12.42 -16.88
N VAL A 108 21.63 12.38 -15.56
CA VAL A 108 21.39 11.22 -14.71
C VAL A 108 20.51 11.62 -13.54
N VAL A 109 19.69 10.71 -13.07
CA VAL A 109 18.98 10.87 -11.79
C VAL A 109 19.81 10.19 -10.72
N VAL A 110 20.15 10.93 -9.67
CA VAL A 110 20.98 10.44 -8.57
C VAL A 110 20.22 10.53 -7.26
N ASN A 111 20.42 9.53 -6.41
CA ASN A 111 20.04 9.62 -5.01
C ASN A 111 21.16 10.31 -4.24
N LEU A 112 20.82 11.33 -3.45
CA LEU A 112 21.76 12.04 -2.61
C LEU A 112 21.54 11.67 -1.13
N ALA A 113 22.62 11.31 -0.45
CA ALA A 113 22.64 11.12 0.99
C ALA A 113 23.77 11.95 1.59
N THR A 114 23.51 12.59 2.74
CA THR A 114 24.51 13.36 3.47
C THR A 114 25.04 12.56 4.65
N LEU A 115 26.34 12.70 4.91
CA LEU A 115 26.99 12.06 6.04
C LEU A 115 27.87 13.05 6.80
N LYS A 116 28.01 12.84 8.10
CA LYS A 116 29.02 13.57 8.90
C LYS A 116 30.41 13.21 8.36
N LYS A 117 31.27 14.23 8.21
CA LYS A 117 32.63 14.08 7.67
C LYS A 117 33.43 13.01 8.42
N ASP A 118 33.29 12.93 9.73
CA ASP A 118 33.98 11.97 10.59
C ASP A 118 33.62 10.51 10.28
N ASN A 119 32.43 10.29 9.71
CA ASN A 119 31.95 8.96 9.32
C ASN A 119 32.39 8.55 7.90
N PHE A 120 33.06 9.42 7.14
CA PHE A 120 33.39 9.16 5.73
C PHE A 120 34.20 7.88 5.54
N LYS A 121 35.29 7.71 6.31
CA LYS A 121 36.14 6.51 6.20
C LYS A 121 35.35 5.22 6.43
N LYS A 122 34.52 5.21 7.47
CA LYS A 122 33.70 4.04 7.81
C LYS A 122 32.66 3.75 6.72
N ALA A 123 31.95 4.78 6.26
CA ALA A 123 30.95 4.65 5.19
C ALA A 123 31.60 4.16 3.88
N PHE A 124 32.76 4.69 3.51
CA PHE A 124 33.48 4.31 2.30
C PHE A 124 33.92 2.85 2.32
N GLN A 125 34.43 2.35 3.45
CA GLN A 125 34.80 0.93 3.58
C GLN A 125 33.59 -0.01 3.43
N ILE A 126 32.44 0.38 4.00
CA ILE A 126 31.19 -0.38 3.84
C ILE A 126 30.73 -0.35 2.39
N MET A 127 30.68 0.82 1.76
CA MET A 127 30.27 0.97 0.36
C MET A 127 31.15 0.14 -0.58
N LYS A 128 32.47 0.16 -0.39
CA LYS A 128 33.41 -0.63 -1.20
C LYS A 128 33.09 -2.13 -1.13
N ARG A 129 32.73 -2.65 0.04
CA ARG A 129 32.36 -4.06 0.23
C ARG A 129 31.06 -4.43 -0.47
N VAL A 130 30.10 -3.51 -0.60
CA VAL A 130 28.79 -3.76 -1.23
C VAL A 130 28.83 -3.59 -2.74
N ILE A 131 29.60 -2.61 -3.24
CA ILE A 131 29.66 -2.30 -4.68
C ILE A 131 30.57 -3.27 -5.45
N LEU A 132 31.62 -3.81 -4.80
CA LEU A 132 32.59 -4.72 -5.43
C LEU A 132 32.32 -6.22 -5.15
N ALA A 133 31.21 -6.54 -4.48
CA ALA A 133 30.75 -7.91 -4.26
C ALA A 133 29.73 -8.30 -5.32
#